data_AF-A0A3C1KTP3-F1
#
_entry.id   AF-A0A3C1KTP3-F1
#
_cell.length_a   1.000
_cell.length_b   1.000
_cell.length_c   1.000
_cell.angle_alpha   90.00
_cell.angle_beta   90.00
_cell.angle_gamma   90.00
#
_symmetry.space_group_name_H-M   'P 1'
#
loop_
_entity.id
_entity.type
_entity.pdbx_description
1 polymer ?
#
loop_
_entity_poly.entity_id
_entity_poly.type
_entity_poly.pdbx_seq_one_letter_code
_entity_poly.pdbx_strand_id
1 'polypeptide(L)'
;KPVVKFEDIPQQDAARFVHRFAQSYELIVSKPYFKDRLILRTRKQGTADEGPLVTIYASRGEQGARLQQIERTAKQDVRGCGQLLGFPSCCVEAFETNMLAAQGDQDAVNDDAIRALLSQTQDTPGHRLLDPLSDHEMLAFYPCNVRCEAAIEVAKRNLKALKLTAPSAANRAQQLLGRPVLFWRTPFFIVFDPEAIFEPDGRLHYRWARVHVFDDIEVSRLQRLFGAMVLPALGKGDRVDLQAHRIRIWRGAEQIDEIVGHQELAPILARWSA
;
A
#
# COMPACT_ATOMS: atom_id res chain seq x y z
N LYS A 1 -20.68 1.04 5.34
CA LYS A 1 -19.92 0.11 6.21
C LYS A 1 -20.42 0.28 7.64
N PRO A 2 -20.38 -0.77 8.49
CA PRO A 2 -20.83 -0.69 9.88
C PRO A 2 -19.93 0.24 10.71
N VAL A 3 -18.62 0.17 10.46
CA VAL A 3 -17.59 1.04 11.02
C VAL A 3 -16.60 1.45 9.93
N VAL A 4 -15.99 2.63 10.10
CA VAL A 4 -14.84 3.11 9.35
C VAL A 4 -13.74 3.44 10.35
N LYS A 5 -12.51 3.03 10.03
CA LYS A 5 -11.33 3.26 10.84
C LYS A 5 -10.38 4.19 10.08
N PHE A 6 -9.87 5.20 10.77
CA PHE A 6 -8.85 6.11 10.27
C PHE A 6 -7.64 6.02 11.19
N GLU A 7 -6.49 5.66 10.65
CA GLU A 7 -5.26 5.45 11.43
C GLU A 7 -4.28 6.60 11.20
N ASP A 8 -3.37 6.75 12.17
CA ASP A 8 -2.27 7.70 12.11
C ASP A 8 -2.69 9.14 11.77
N ILE A 9 -3.85 9.57 12.27
CA ILE A 9 -4.37 10.92 12.07
C ILE A 9 -3.70 11.87 13.06
N PRO A 10 -3.10 13.00 12.63
CA PRO A 10 -2.63 14.02 13.55
C PRO A 10 -3.73 14.48 14.50
N GLN A 11 -3.45 14.61 15.81
CA GLN A 11 -4.47 14.96 16.81
C GLN A 11 -5.29 16.22 16.45
N GLN A 12 -4.64 17.22 15.85
CA GLN A 12 -5.31 18.45 15.40
C GLN A 12 -6.37 18.19 14.31
N ASP A 13 -6.08 17.28 13.37
CA ASP A 13 -7.00 16.92 12.30
C ASP A 13 -8.09 15.98 12.80
N ALA A 14 -7.78 15.14 13.78
CA ALA A 14 -8.76 14.35 14.48
C ALA A 14 -9.80 15.21 15.21
N ALA A 15 -9.38 16.30 15.85
CA ALA A 15 -10.30 17.24 16.50
C ALA A 15 -11.27 17.89 15.49
N ARG A 16 -10.76 18.29 14.31
CA ARG A 16 -11.59 18.81 13.20
C ARG A 16 -12.56 17.76 12.67
N PHE A 17 -12.09 16.52 12.51
CA PHE A 17 -12.90 15.40 12.08
C PHE A 17 -14.05 15.15 13.07
N VAL A 18 -13.73 15.07 14.37
CA VAL A 18 -14.73 14.86 15.42
C VAL A 18 -15.79 15.95 15.40
N HIS A 19 -15.37 17.21 15.37
CA HIS A 19 -16.29 18.34 15.31
C HIS A 19 -17.25 18.25 14.11
N ARG A 20 -16.74 17.86 12.94
CA ARG A 20 -17.53 17.77 11.71
C ARG A 20 -18.52 16.60 11.71
N PHE A 21 -18.18 15.47 12.30
CA PHE A 21 -18.93 14.21 12.11
C PHE A 21 -19.66 13.69 13.35
N ALA A 22 -19.44 14.28 14.54
CA ALA A 22 -20.07 13.82 15.79
C ALA A 22 -21.61 13.87 15.78
N GLN A 23 -22.23 14.68 14.91
CA GLN A 23 -23.69 14.72 14.79
C GLN A 23 -24.28 13.54 14.01
N SER A 24 -23.47 12.84 13.22
CA SER A 24 -23.92 11.78 12.31
C SER A 24 -23.36 10.39 12.66
N TYR A 25 -22.35 10.35 13.53
CA TYR A 25 -21.60 9.15 13.86
C TYR A 25 -21.22 9.15 15.34
N GLU A 26 -21.21 7.95 15.92
CA GLU A 26 -20.48 7.69 17.15
C GLU A 26 -18.99 7.62 16.80
N LEU A 27 -18.18 8.44 17.48
CA LEU A 27 -16.76 8.59 17.20
C LEU A 27 -15.95 8.23 18.43
N ILE A 28 -15.02 7.30 18.27
CA ILE A 28 -14.08 6.90 19.31
C ILE A 28 -12.68 7.27 18.86
N VAL A 29 -11.99 8.09 19.65
CA VAL A 29 -10.59 8.48 19.41
C VAL A 29 -9.71 7.69 20.37
N SER A 30 -8.75 6.95 19.85
CA SER A 30 -7.79 6.19 20.65
C SER A 30 -6.36 6.57 20.32
N LYS A 31 -5.46 6.35 21.29
CA LYS A 31 -4.02 6.34 21.00
C LYS A 31 -3.69 5.17 20.07
N PRO A 32 -2.63 5.25 19.24
CA PRO A 32 -2.21 4.18 18.36
C PRO A 32 -1.81 2.95 19.18
N TYR A 33 -2.26 1.77 18.78
CA TYR A 33 -2.05 0.53 19.52
C TYR A 33 -0.63 -0.05 19.40
N PHE A 34 0.14 0.37 18.39
CA PHE A 34 1.40 -0.28 18.01
C PHE A 34 2.69 0.48 18.38
N LYS A 35 2.62 1.66 19.02
CA LYS A 35 3.80 2.53 19.17
C LYS A 35 4.61 2.38 20.47
N ASP A 36 4.30 1.40 21.31
CA ASP A 36 5.15 1.03 22.46
C ASP A 36 6.26 0.03 22.10
N ARG A 37 6.31 -0.47 20.85
CA ARG A 37 7.36 -1.39 20.37
C ARG A 37 8.34 -0.65 19.46
N LEU A 38 9.48 -0.30 20.05
CA LEU A 38 10.77 0.02 19.45
C LEU A 38 10.74 0.60 18.01
N ILE A 39 10.15 1.78 17.83
CA ILE A 39 10.62 2.66 16.77
C ILE A 39 11.96 3.20 17.28
N LEU A 40 13.05 3.00 16.54
CA LEU A 40 14.31 3.72 16.74
C LEU A 40 14.07 5.22 16.40
N ARG A 41 13.21 5.90 17.16
CA ARG A 41 13.03 7.35 17.11
C ARG A 41 14.25 7.99 17.77
N THR A 42 15.33 8.14 17.01
CA THR A 42 16.28 9.21 17.33
C THR A 42 15.61 10.53 16.98
N ARG A 43 14.78 11.03 17.91
CA ARG A 43 14.09 12.31 17.83
C ARG A 43 15.15 13.41 17.80
N LYS A 44 15.61 13.82 16.61
CA LYS A 44 16.26 15.11 16.47
C LYS A 44 15.15 16.16 16.56
N GLN A 45 15.15 16.88 17.67
CA GLN A 45 14.37 18.10 17.87
C GLN A 45 14.54 19.03 16.66
N GLY A 46 13.41 19.52 16.12
CA GLY A 46 13.34 20.44 14.98
C GLY A 46 12.73 19.74 13.77
N THR A 47 11.55 20.07 13.27
CA THR A 47 10.78 21.33 13.32
C THR A 47 9.31 21.02 12.99
N ALA A 48 8.38 21.77 13.59
CA ALA A 48 6.91 21.68 13.54
C ALA A 48 6.27 20.61 14.45
N ASP A 49 5.34 21.11 15.25
CA ASP A 49 4.67 20.49 16.40
C ASP A 49 3.55 19.55 15.92
N GLU A 50 3.91 18.48 15.21
CA GLU A 50 2.96 17.43 14.87
C GLU A 50 2.64 16.66 16.16
N GLY A 51 1.50 17.01 16.77
CA GLY A 51 0.98 16.35 17.97
C GLY A 51 0.84 14.82 17.81
N PRO A 52 0.52 14.09 18.89
CA PRO A 52 0.43 12.64 18.83
C PRO A 52 -0.55 12.19 17.73
N LEU A 53 -0.17 11.16 16.98
CA LEU A 53 -1.08 10.51 16.03
C LEU A 53 -2.15 9.74 16.81
N VAL A 54 -3.36 9.64 16.27
CA VAL A 54 -4.50 8.93 16.87
C VAL A 54 -5.22 8.07 15.84
N THR A 55 -5.98 7.09 16.33
CA THR A 55 -6.91 6.29 15.53
C THR A 55 -8.34 6.75 15.82
N ILE A 56 -9.15 6.90 14.78
CA ILE A 56 -10.58 7.25 14.88
C ILE A 56 -11.42 6.08 14.38
N TYR A 57 -12.35 5.61 15.21
CA TYR A 57 -13.40 4.67 14.82
C TYR A 57 -14.70 5.44 14.68
N ALA A 58 -15.32 5.37 13.51
CA ALA A 58 -16.59 6.04 13.20
C ALA A 58 -17.66 5.01 12.82
N SER A 59 -18.77 4.98 13.55
CA SER A 59 -19.89 4.04 13.33
C SER A 59 -21.24 4.71 13.57
N ARG A 60 -22.34 4.04 13.14
CA ARG A 60 -23.73 4.45 13.45
C ARG A 60 -24.33 3.59 14.58
N GLY A 61 -23.51 3.23 15.56
CA GLY A 61 -23.83 2.32 16.65
C GLY A 61 -22.58 1.73 17.28
N GLU A 62 -22.75 0.66 18.06
CA GLU A 62 -21.70 0.04 18.89
C GLU A 62 -20.52 -0.60 18.13
N GLN A 63 -20.56 -0.67 16.80
CA GLN A 63 -19.56 -1.38 16.01
C GLN A 63 -18.15 -0.76 16.13
N GLY A 64 -18.06 0.56 16.31
CA GLY A 64 -16.80 1.26 16.58
C GLY A 64 -16.17 0.81 17.88
N ALA A 65 -16.96 0.77 18.96
CA ALA A 65 -16.51 0.31 20.28
C ALA A 65 -16.07 -1.16 20.23
N ARG A 66 -16.85 -2.00 19.54
CA ARG A 66 -16.51 -3.41 19.36
C ARG A 66 -15.21 -3.61 18.60
N LEU A 67 -15.00 -2.89 17.50
CA LEU A 67 -13.75 -2.96 16.73
C LEU A 67 -12.55 -2.51 17.58
N GLN A 68 -12.69 -1.37 18.28
CA GLN A 68 -11.66 -0.88 19.19
C GLN A 68 -11.31 -1.92 20.27
N GLN A 69 -12.32 -2.57 20.85
CA GLN A 69 -12.13 -3.58 21.88
C GLN A 69 -11.38 -4.79 21.33
N ILE A 70 -11.74 -5.29 20.14
CA ILE A 70 -11.05 -6.41 19.51
C ILE A 70 -9.57 -6.08 19.33
N GLU A 71 -9.23 -4.93 18.75
CA GLU A 71 -7.83 -4.51 18.54
C GLU A 71 -7.06 -4.32 19.85
N ARG A 72 -7.75 -3.98 20.95
CA ARG A 72 -7.15 -3.87 22.29
C ARG A 72 -6.86 -5.20 22.95
N THR A 73 -7.83 -6.11 22.93
CA THR A 73 -7.80 -7.31 23.79
C THR A 73 -7.44 -8.58 23.07
N ALA A 74 -7.67 -8.65 21.76
CA ALA A 74 -7.45 -9.83 20.96
C ALA A 74 -6.47 -9.49 19.84
N LYS A 75 -5.17 -9.77 20.05
CA LYS A 75 -4.16 -9.67 18.98
C LYS A 75 -4.44 -10.58 17.77
N GLN A 76 -5.51 -11.38 17.77
CA GLN A 76 -5.71 -12.52 16.87
C GLN A 76 -7.14 -12.69 16.31
N ASP A 77 -8.14 -11.88 16.66
CA ASP A 77 -9.48 -11.98 16.01
C ASP A 77 -9.52 -11.20 14.68
N VAL A 78 -8.65 -11.62 13.77
CA VAL A 78 -8.52 -11.08 12.42
C VAL A 78 -9.85 -11.16 11.67
N ARG A 79 -10.57 -12.29 11.82
CA ARG A 79 -11.88 -12.50 11.21
C ARG A 79 -12.91 -11.49 11.69
N GLY A 80 -13.05 -11.33 12.99
CA GLY A 80 -13.99 -10.37 13.60
C GLY A 80 -13.69 -8.93 13.18
N CYS A 81 -12.41 -8.54 13.16
CA CYS A 81 -11.98 -7.24 12.65
C CYS A 81 -12.38 -7.04 11.17
N GLY A 82 -12.02 -7.97 10.29
CA GLY A 82 -12.30 -7.87 8.87
C GLY A 82 -13.79 -7.79 8.56
N GLN A 83 -14.61 -8.56 9.28
CA GLN A 83 -16.07 -8.53 9.14
C GLN A 83 -16.66 -7.18 9.56
N LEU A 84 -16.22 -6.60 10.69
CA LEU A 84 -16.69 -5.29 11.14
C LEU A 84 -16.29 -4.18 10.17
N LEU A 85 -15.08 -4.24 9.61
CA LEU A 85 -14.60 -3.30 8.59
C LEU A 85 -15.27 -3.48 7.21
N GLY A 86 -16.08 -4.53 7.07
CA GLY A 86 -16.81 -4.86 5.84
C GLY A 86 -15.91 -5.35 4.72
N PHE A 87 -14.81 -6.04 5.06
CA PHE A 87 -13.93 -6.68 4.09
C PHE A 87 -14.59 -7.95 3.53
N PRO A 88 -14.36 -8.29 2.25
CA PRO A 88 -14.85 -9.55 1.69
C PRO A 88 -14.32 -10.76 2.45
N SER A 89 -15.17 -11.76 2.71
CA SER A 89 -14.78 -12.97 3.46
C SER A 89 -13.56 -13.67 2.87
N CYS A 90 -13.52 -13.82 1.53
CA CYS A 90 -12.36 -14.42 0.84
C CYS A 90 -11.04 -13.67 1.07
N CYS A 91 -11.08 -12.34 1.21
CA CYS A 91 -9.89 -11.52 1.49
C CYS A 91 -9.45 -11.67 2.95
N VAL A 92 -10.41 -11.76 3.88
CA VAL A 92 -10.15 -12.03 5.29
C VAL A 92 -9.49 -13.40 5.47
N GLU A 93 -10.02 -14.44 4.82
CA GLU A 93 -9.46 -15.81 4.88
C GLU A 93 -8.04 -15.87 4.31
N ALA A 94 -7.77 -15.18 3.19
CA ALA A 94 -6.43 -15.09 2.63
C ALA A 94 -5.46 -14.38 3.59
N PHE A 95 -5.88 -13.29 4.22
CA PHE A 95 -5.07 -12.57 5.18
C PHE A 95 -4.79 -13.40 6.45
N GLU A 96 -5.77 -14.16 6.96
CA GLU A 96 -5.57 -15.13 8.05
C GLU A 96 -4.52 -16.18 7.69
N THR A 97 -4.56 -16.68 6.45
CA THR A 97 -3.57 -17.67 5.96
C THR A 97 -2.16 -17.09 5.95
N ASN A 98 -2.00 -15.84 5.49
CA ASN A 98 -0.71 -15.16 5.49
C ASN A 98 -0.20 -14.86 6.91
N MET A 99 -1.09 -14.41 7.81
CA MET A 99 -0.77 -14.21 9.24
C MET A 99 -0.21 -15.47 9.91
N LEU A 100 -0.81 -16.63 9.61
CA LEU A 100 -0.36 -17.91 10.12
C LEU A 100 1.01 -18.30 9.56
N ALA A 101 1.24 -18.08 8.26
CA ALA A 101 2.51 -18.37 7.59
C ALA A 101 3.67 -17.51 8.14
N ALA A 102 3.42 -16.23 8.41
CA ALA A 102 4.40 -15.29 8.96
C ALA A 102 4.69 -15.50 10.46
N GLN A 103 4.13 -16.54 11.09
CA GLN A 103 4.29 -16.85 12.52
C GLN A 103 3.97 -15.67 13.46
N GLY A 104 3.12 -14.74 13.02
CA GLY A 104 2.72 -13.56 13.79
C GLY A 104 3.72 -12.40 13.80
N ASP A 105 4.77 -12.41 12.97
CA ASP A 105 5.58 -11.21 12.72
C ASP A 105 4.78 -10.23 11.84
N GLN A 106 4.22 -9.20 12.47
CA GLN A 106 3.33 -8.24 11.82
C GLN A 106 4.01 -7.45 10.70
N ASP A 107 5.32 -7.17 10.82
CA ASP A 107 6.04 -6.43 9.78
C ASP A 107 6.27 -7.34 8.57
N ALA A 108 6.52 -8.62 8.81
CA ALA A 108 6.62 -9.63 7.75
C ALA A 108 5.26 -9.86 7.05
N VAL A 109 4.14 -9.84 7.78
CA VAL A 109 2.80 -10.10 7.19
C VAL A 109 2.45 -9.14 6.06
N ASN A 110 2.72 -7.85 6.21
CA ASN A 110 2.39 -6.87 5.18
C ASN A 110 3.27 -7.05 3.94
N ASP A 111 4.58 -7.23 4.13
CA ASP A 111 5.51 -7.49 3.02
C ASP A 111 5.17 -8.81 2.31
N ASP A 112 4.86 -9.87 3.06
CA ASP A 112 4.48 -11.18 2.53
C ASP A 112 3.14 -11.14 1.80
N ALA A 113 2.15 -10.41 2.32
CA ALA A 113 0.86 -10.23 1.67
C ALA A 113 1.00 -9.47 0.34
N ILE A 114 1.79 -8.39 0.32
CA ILE A 114 2.10 -7.65 -0.91
C ILE A 114 2.83 -8.56 -1.89
N ARG A 115 3.89 -9.27 -1.45
CA ARG A 115 4.65 -10.17 -2.33
C ARG A 115 3.77 -11.29 -2.90
N ALA A 116 2.94 -11.92 -2.07
CA ALA A 116 2.03 -12.97 -2.49
C ALA A 116 1.02 -12.46 -3.53
N LEU A 117 0.50 -11.24 -3.34
CA LEU A 117 -0.38 -10.59 -4.31
C LEU A 117 0.36 -10.28 -5.61
N LEU A 118 1.49 -9.57 -5.54
CA LEU A 118 2.22 -9.10 -6.73
C LEU A 118 2.82 -10.24 -7.55
N SER A 119 3.17 -11.37 -6.92
CA SER A 119 3.66 -12.55 -7.65
C SER A 119 2.63 -13.10 -8.64
N GLN A 120 1.33 -12.97 -8.35
CA GLN A 120 0.26 -13.39 -9.25
C GLN A 120 0.20 -12.51 -10.52
N THR A 121 0.75 -11.29 -10.48
CA THR A 121 0.78 -10.39 -11.65
C THR A 121 1.71 -10.86 -12.77
N GLN A 122 2.59 -11.83 -12.48
CA GLN A 122 3.50 -12.41 -13.48
C GLN A 122 2.73 -13.23 -14.53
N ASP A 123 1.73 -14.00 -14.09
CA ASP A 123 0.91 -14.85 -14.96
C ASP A 123 -0.31 -14.11 -15.52
N THR A 124 -0.87 -13.18 -14.75
CA THR A 124 -2.08 -12.45 -15.14
C THR A 124 -2.02 -11.01 -14.62
N PRO A 125 -2.11 -9.97 -15.48
CA PRO A 125 -2.16 -8.60 -15.02
C PRO A 125 -3.26 -8.38 -13.99
N GLY A 126 -2.92 -7.71 -12.88
CA GLY A 126 -3.89 -7.39 -11.83
C GLY A 126 -4.87 -6.32 -12.27
N HIS A 127 -6.01 -6.19 -11.61
CA HIS A 127 -6.92 -5.08 -11.86
C HIS A 127 -6.37 -3.82 -11.18
N ARG A 128 -6.16 -2.70 -11.90
CA ARG A 128 -5.50 -1.50 -11.34
C ARG A 128 -6.09 -0.93 -10.05
N LEU A 129 -7.40 -1.09 -9.83
CA LEU A 129 -8.06 -0.64 -8.59
C LEU A 129 -7.63 -1.43 -7.35
N LEU A 130 -6.90 -2.52 -7.54
CA LEU A 130 -6.36 -3.39 -6.49
C LEU A 130 -4.87 -3.14 -6.23
N ASP A 131 -4.29 -2.09 -6.81
CA ASP A 131 -2.89 -1.70 -6.63
C ASP A 131 -2.63 -1.22 -5.17
N PRO A 132 -1.93 -2.03 -4.34
CA PRO A 132 -1.68 -1.69 -2.93
C PRO A 132 -0.45 -0.80 -2.75
N LEU A 133 0.29 -0.49 -3.82
CA LEU A 133 1.51 0.33 -3.75
C LEU A 133 1.27 1.76 -4.25
N SER A 134 0.01 2.09 -4.55
CA SER A 134 -0.38 3.43 -4.96
C SER A 134 -0.56 4.33 -3.74
N ASP A 135 -0.04 5.56 -3.83
CA ASP A 135 -0.37 6.66 -2.91
C ASP A 135 -1.88 6.94 -2.80
N HIS A 136 -2.66 6.43 -3.75
CA HIS A 136 -4.10 6.62 -3.86
C HIS A 136 -4.81 5.26 -3.87
N GLU A 137 -4.35 4.32 -3.05
CA GLU A 137 -4.97 3.02 -2.88
C GLU A 137 -6.48 3.14 -2.59
N MET A 138 -7.27 2.26 -3.19
CA MET A 138 -8.72 2.27 -3.02
C MET A 138 -9.19 1.29 -1.94
N LEU A 139 -8.28 0.52 -1.36
CA LEU A 139 -8.57 -0.51 -0.37
C LEU A 139 -7.68 -0.27 0.85
N ALA A 140 -8.22 -0.58 2.03
CA ALA A 140 -7.47 -0.59 3.29
C ALA A 140 -7.19 -2.05 3.73
N PHE A 141 -7.07 -2.96 2.76
CA PHE A 141 -6.83 -4.38 2.95
C PHE A 141 -6.23 -4.98 1.68
N TYR A 142 -5.48 -6.08 1.82
CA TYR A 142 -4.95 -6.82 0.68
C TYR A 142 -6.02 -7.76 0.09
N PRO A 143 -6.32 -7.67 -1.22
CA PRO A 143 -7.23 -8.62 -1.86
C PRO A 143 -6.62 -10.03 -1.88
N CYS A 144 -7.47 -11.06 -1.87
CA CYS A 144 -7.01 -12.45 -1.91
C CYS A 144 -6.32 -12.84 -3.22
N ASN A 145 -6.62 -12.12 -4.31
CA ASN A 145 -5.94 -12.25 -5.59
C ASN A 145 -6.02 -10.96 -6.40
N VAL A 146 -5.18 -10.87 -7.43
CA VAL A 146 -5.03 -9.67 -8.27
C VAL A 146 -6.25 -9.34 -9.14
N ARG A 147 -7.30 -10.18 -9.15
CA ARG A 147 -8.57 -9.97 -9.87
C ARG A 147 -9.79 -10.26 -8.99
N CYS A 148 -9.67 -10.10 -7.67
CA CYS A 148 -10.75 -10.39 -6.74
C CYS A 148 -11.96 -9.47 -6.99
N GLU A 149 -13.04 -10.01 -7.57
CA GLU A 149 -14.24 -9.24 -7.91
C GLU A 149 -14.87 -8.55 -6.71
N ALA A 150 -14.92 -9.23 -5.55
CA ALA A 150 -15.46 -8.63 -4.33
C ALA A 150 -14.63 -7.41 -3.87
N ALA A 151 -13.31 -7.46 -4.02
CA ALA A 151 -12.43 -6.34 -3.71
C ALA A 151 -12.57 -5.22 -4.76
N ILE A 152 -12.71 -5.55 -6.04
CA ILE A 152 -12.96 -4.59 -7.12
C ILE A 152 -14.25 -3.81 -6.85
N GLU A 153 -15.33 -4.47 -6.42
CA GLU A 153 -16.59 -3.81 -6.07
C GLU A 153 -16.47 -2.91 -4.82
N VAL A 154 -15.59 -3.24 -3.86
CA VAL A 154 -15.25 -2.30 -2.77
C VAL A 154 -14.51 -1.09 -3.33
N ALA A 155 -13.48 -1.30 -4.15
CA ALA A 155 -12.67 -0.23 -4.72
C ALA A 155 -13.49 0.71 -5.63
N LYS A 156 -14.40 0.18 -6.46
CA LYS A 156 -15.33 0.97 -7.30
C LYS A 156 -16.23 1.86 -6.44
N ARG A 157 -16.75 1.35 -5.33
CA ARG A 157 -17.58 2.13 -4.40
C ARG A 157 -16.77 3.25 -3.73
N ASN A 158 -15.55 2.97 -3.31
CA ASN A 158 -14.66 3.97 -2.72
C ASN A 158 -14.30 5.06 -3.74
N LEU A 159 -13.95 4.67 -4.97
CA LEU A 159 -13.69 5.61 -6.05
C LEU A 159 -14.93 6.46 -6.39
N LYS A 160 -16.13 5.86 -6.41
CA LYS A 160 -17.39 6.60 -6.62
C LYS A 160 -17.62 7.62 -5.51
N ALA A 161 -17.40 7.25 -4.25
CA ALA A 161 -17.50 8.17 -3.13
C ALA A 161 -16.48 9.32 -3.23
N LEU A 162 -15.23 9.01 -3.57
CA LEU A 162 -14.17 10.00 -3.77
C LEU A 162 -14.50 10.96 -4.92
N LYS A 163 -15.10 10.46 -6.02
CA LYS A 163 -15.57 11.32 -7.12
C LYS A 163 -16.63 12.32 -6.68
N LEU A 164 -17.51 11.94 -5.75
CA LEU A 164 -18.56 12.83 -5.26
C LEU A 164 -18.02 13.90 -4.30
N THR A 165 -17.02 13.57 -3.48
CA THR A 165 -16.53 14.46 -2.41
C THR A 165 -15.28 15.24 -2.79
N ALA A 166 -14.43 14.68 -3.67
CA ALA A 166 -13.17 15.27 -4.13
C ALA A 166 -12.85 14.84 -5.58
N PRO A 167 -13.56 15.37 -6.60
CA PRO A 167 -13.39 14.98 -8.00
C PRO A 167 -11.95 15.01 -8.50
N SER A 168 -11.18 16.05 -8.14
CA SER A 168 -9.77 16.18 -8.53
C SER A 168 -8.90 15.07 -7.95
N ALA A 169 -9.14 14.68 -6.69
CA ALA A 169 -8.43 13.56 -6.06
C ALA A 169 -8.79 12.22 -6.70
N ALA A 170 -10.07 12.03 -7.07
CA ALA A 170 -10.49 10.84 -7.79
C ALA A 170 -9.86 10.74 -9.19
N ASN A 171 -9.81 11.84 -9.94
CA ASN A 171 -9.13 11.88 -11.24
C ASN A 171 -7.64 11.56 -11.06
N ARG A 172 -7.01 12.11 -10.03
CA ARG A 172 -5.61 11.82 -9.71
C ARG A 172 -5.38 10.35 -9.36
N ALA A 173 -6.23 9.77 -8.52
CA ALA A 173 -6.20 8.35 -8.19
C ALA A 173 -6.32 7.49 -9.46
N GLN A 174 -7.27 7.82 -10.34
CA GLN A 174 -7.46 7.08 -11.60
C GLN A 174 -6.26 7.13 -12.54
N GLN A 175 -5.45 8.21 -12.49
CA GLN A 175 -4.21 8.33 -13.26
C GLN A 175 -3.02 7.60 -12.62
N LEU A 176 -3.05 7.42 -11.29
CA LEU A 176 -1.93 6.87 -10.52
C LEU A 176 -2.06 5.38 -10.21
N LEU A 177 -3.29 4.86 -10.13
CA LEU A 177 -3.57 3.46 -9.87
C LEU A 177 -3.15 2.59 -11.05
N GLY A 178 -2.45 1.50 -10.75
CA GLY A 178 -2.03 0.51 -11.74
C GLY A 178 -0.78 0.89 -12.51
N ARG A 179 0.02 1.82 -11.99
CA ARG A 179 1.35 2.09 -12.55
C ARG A 179 2.22 0.86 -12.37
N PRO A 180 3.06 0.48 -13.35
CA PRO A 180 4.02 -0.58 -13.15
C PRO A 180 4.96 -0.23 -11.99
N VAL A 181 5.28 -1.24 -11.18
CA VAL A 181 6.16 -1.10 -10.01
C VAL A 181 7.20 -2.20 -10.03
N LEU A 182 8.47 -1.84 -9.86
CA LEU A 182 9.53 -2.78 -9.53
C LEU A 182 9.70 -2.81 -8.01
N PHE A 183 9.26 -3.92 -7.40
CA PHE A 183 9.10 -4.05 -5.96
C PHE A 183 10.13 -5.03 -5.37
N TRP A 184 10.84 -4.61 -4.32
CA TRP A 184 11.70 -5.50 -3.53
C TRP A 184 11.10 -5.79 -2.16
N ARG A 185 10.58 -4.78 -1.47
CA ARG A 185 9.87 -4.91 -0.20
C ARG A 185 9.30 -3.55 0.15
N THR A 186 8.49 -3.45 1.17
CA THR A 186 8.17 -2.14 1.76
C THR A 186 9.38 -1.68 2.58
N PRO A 187 9.85 -0.44 2.44
CA PRO A 187 9.39 0.65 1.58
C PRO A 187 10.17 0.79 0.24
N PHE A 188 10.94 -0.23 -0.16
CA PHE A 188 11.86 -0.21 -1.32
C PHE A 188 11.20 -0.70 -2.62
N PHE A 189 10.67 0.25 -3.39
CA PHE A 189 10.15 0.00 -4.73
C PHE A 189 10.30 1.22 -5.64
N ILE A 190 10.31 0.96 -6.96
CA ILE A 190 10.41 1.96 -8.01
C ILE A 190 9.10 1.98 -8.79
N VAL A 191 8.53 3.17 -8.96
CA VAL A 191 7.30 3.39 -9.73
C VAL A 191 7.66 3.97 -11.09
N PHE A 192 7.18 3.32 -12.15
CA PHE A 192 7.35 3.79 -13.53
C PHE A 192 6.22 4.73 -13.93
N ASP A 193 6.46 5.55 -14.95
CA ASP A 193 5.47 6.49 -15.45
C ASP A 193 4.14 5.83 -15.85
N PRO A 194 3.01 6.56 -15.83
CA PRO A 194 1.69 5.99 -16.13
C PRO A 194 1.50 5.60 -17.60
N GLU A 195 2.40 6.00 -18.50
CA GLU A 195 2.38 5.61 -19.91
C GLU A 195 3.30 4.42 -20.19
N ALA A 196 3.92 3.84 -19.16
CA ALA A 196 4.77 2.67 -19.32
C ALA A 196 3.96 1.45 -19.77
N ILE A 197 4.48 0.73 -20.76
CA ILE A 197 3.80 -0.36 -21.44
C ILE A 197 4.62 -1.64 -21.40
N PHE A 198 3.96 -2.77 -21.15
CA PHE A 198 4.57 -4.07 -21.33
C PHE A 198 4.52 -4.46 -22.81
N GLU A 199 5.69 -4.64 -23.41
CA GLU A 199 5.87 -5.16 -24.76
C GLU A 199 5.51 -6.66 -24.81
N PRO A 200 5.18 -7.23 -25.99
CA PRO A 200 4.79 -8.64 -26.12
C PRO A 200 5.84 -9.64 -25.63
N ASP A 201 7.12 -9.25 -25.59
CA ASP A 201 8.22 -10.06 -25.08
C ASP A 201 8.44 -9.93 -23.56
N GLY A 202 7.56 -9.20 -22.88
CA GLY A 202 7.54 -9.05 -21.43
C GLY A 202 8.38 -7.88 -20.88
N ARG A 203 9.14 -7.16 -21.73
CA ARG A 203 9.85 -5.95 -21.33
C ARG A 203 8.88 -4.83 -21.00
N LEU A 204 9.17 -4.07 -19.96
CA LEU A 204 8.48 -2.80 -19.68
C LEU A 204 9.24 -1.67 -20.36
N HIS A 205 8.59 -0.98 -21.30
CA HIS A 205 9.07 0.30 -21.85
C HIS A 205 8.55 1.45 -21.00
N TYR A 206 9.43 2.34 -20.57
CA TYR A 206 9.12 3.49 -19.71
C TYR A 206 9.87 4.75 -20.16
N ARG A 207 9.35 5.92 -19.80
CA ARG A 207 10.00 7.23 -19.98
C ARG A 207 10.76 7.68 -18.74
N TRP A 208 10.23 7.35 -17.56
CA TRP A 208 10.90 7.68 -16.31
C TRP A 208 10.54 6.68 -15.21
N ALA A 209 11.45 6.61 -14.24
CA ALA A 209 11.32 5.80 -13.04
C ALA A 209 11.65 6.67 -11.83
N ARG A 210 10.96 6.47 -10.71
CA ARG A 210 11.24 7.19 -9.47
C ARG A 210 11.05 6.29 -8.26
N VAL A 211 11.74 6.62 -7.17
CA VAL A 211 11.41 6.06 -5.87
C VAL A 211 10.08 6.67 -5.40
N HIS A 212 9.20 5.83 -4.88
CA HIS A 212 8.06 6.29 -4.09
C HIS A 212 8.56 6.79 -2.74
N VAL A 213 8.12 7.96 -2.29
CA VAL A 213 8.59 8.56 -1.04
C VAL A 213 7.40 8.61 -0.10
N PHE A 214 7.47 7.87 1.01
CA PHE A 214 6.45 7.94 2.06
C PHE A 214 6.60 9.24 2.85
N ASP A 215 5.52 9.69 3.49
CA ASP A 215 5.53 10.91 4.32
C ASP A 215 6.44 10.80 5.56
N ASP A 216 6.90 9.59 5.93
CA ASP A 216 7.87 9.40 7.01
C ASP A 216 9.29 9.82 6.58
N ILE A 217 9.89 10.75 7.34
CA ILE A 217 11.20 11.36 7.05
C ILE A 217 12.35 10.33 7.09
N GLU A 218 12.32 9.37 8.01
CA GLU A 218 13.39 8.38 8.16
C GLU A 218 13.30 7.35 7.04
N VAL A 219 12.09 6.87 6.76
CA VAL A 219 11.80 6.01 5.60
C VAL A 219 12.23 6.69 4.31
N SER A 220 11.92 7.98 4.16
CA SER A 220 12.34 8.81 3.02
C SER A 220 13.86 8.89 2.83
N ARG A 221 14.68 8.79 3.90
CA ARG A 221 16.14 8.78 3.76
C ARG A 221 16.63 7.45 3.22
N LEU A 222 16.15 6.34 3.78
CA LEU A 222 16.50 5.00 3.29
C LEU A 222 16.05 4.80 1.85
N GLN A 223 14.86 5.28 1.51
CA GLN A 223 14.33 5.27 0.13
C GLN A 223 15.19 6.10 -0.83
N ARG A 224 15.70 7.26 -0.42
CA ARG A 224 16.62 8.06 -1.24
C ARG A 224 17.95 7.36 -1.47
N LEU A 225 18.51 6.71 -0.44
CA LEU A 225 19.72 5.89 -0.58
C LEU A 225 19.48 4.72 -1.56
N PHE A 226 18.35 4.04 -1.39
CA PHE A 226 17.91 2.99 -2.32
C PHE A 226 17.80 3.52 -3.76
N GLY A 227 17.16 4.67 -3.95
CA GLY A 227 17.04 5.33 -5.24
C GLY A 227 18.39 5.68 -5.87
N ALA A 228 19.33 6.17 -5.07
CA ALA A 228 20.68 6.50 -5.55
C ALA A 228 21.44 5.27 -6.06
N MET A 229 21.09 4.07 -5.62
CA MET A 229 21.69 2.82 -6.12
C MET A 229 21.02 2.33 -7.42
N VAL A 230 19.70 2.48 -7.55
CA VAL A 230 18.92 1.84 -8.63
C VAL A 230 18.64 2.81 -9.80
N LEU A 231 18.27 4.06 -9.50
CA LEU A 231 17.83 5.02 -10.51
C LEU A 231 18.91 5.40 -11.53
N PRO A 232 20.22 5.53 -11.19
CA PRO A 232 21.23 5.85 -12.20
C PRO A 232 21.32 4.80 -13.30
N ALA A 233 21.16 3.52 -12.98
CA ALA A 233 21.16 2.45 -13.97
C ALA A 233 19.89 2.51 -14.83
N LEU A 234 18.70 2.60 -14.19
CA LEU A 234 17.42 2.74 -14.91
C LEU A 234 17.41 3.97 -15.84
N GLY A 235 17.99 5.10 -15.40
CA GLY A 235 18.08 6.32 -16.19
C GLY A 235 18.94 6.21 -17.45
N LYS A 236 19.75 5.16 -17.60
CA LYS A 236 20.46 4.89 -18.85
C LYS A 236 19.53 4.25 -19.89
N GLY A 237 18.49 3.54 -19.48
CA GLY A 237 17.63 2.77 -20.38
C GLY A 237 16.29 3.43 -20.69
N ASP A 238 15.55 2.78 -21.59
CA ASP A 238 14.13 3.01 -21.84
C ASP A 238 13.29 1.75 -21.61
N ARG A 239 13.94 0.60 -21.37
CA ARG A 239 13.28 -0.69 -21.13
C ARG A 239 13.90 -1.46 -19.98
N VAL A 240 13.07 -2.27 -19.34
CA VAL A 240 13.48 -3.20 -18.29
C VAL A 240 12.78 -4.54 -18.44
N ASP A 241 13.51 -5.64 -18.28
CA ASP A 241 12.94 -6.95 -17.98
C ASP A 241 13.50 -7.51 -16.68
N LEU A 242 12.75 -8.44 -16.12
CA LEU A 242 13.11 -9.16 -14.90
C LEU A 242 13.38 -10.62 -15.26
N GLN A 243 14.58 -11.09 -14.93
CA GLN A 243 14.97 -12.50 -15.08
C GLN A 243 15.46 -13.03 -13.74
N ALA A 244 14.58 -13.73 -13.02
CA ALA A 244 14.82 -14.18 -11.65
C ALA A 244 15.21 -13.00 -10.74
N HIS A 245 16.46 -12.97 -10.27
CA HIS A 245 17.00 -11.93 -9.40
C HIS A 245 17.71 -10.80 -10.16
N ARG A 246 17.62 -10.77 -11.49
CA ARG A 246 18.32 -9.79 -12.34
C ARG A 246 17.36 -8.85 -13.02
N ILE A 247 17.69 -7.57 -13.00
CA ILE A 247 16.97 -6.51 -13.69
C ILE A 247 17.88 -6.05 -14.81
N ARG A 248 17.52 -6.37 -16.06
CA ARG A 248 18.33 -5.93 -17.21
C ARG A 248 17.73 -4.67 -17.78
N ILE A 249 18.63 -3.77 -18.15
CA ILE A 249 18.26 -2.43 -18.59
C ILE A 249 18.70 -2.29 -20.03
N TRP A 250 17.77 -1.85 -20.85
CA TRP A 250 17.96 -1.78 -22.30
C TRP A 250 17.77 -0.35 -22.79
N ARG A 251 18.43 -0.03 -23.90
CA ARG A 251 18.18 1.17 -24.70
C ARG A 251 17.94 0.74 -26.13
N GLY A 252 16.68 0.87 -26.58
CA GLY A 252 16.27 0.25 -27.83
C GLY A 252 16.46 -1.28 -27.78
N ALA A 253 17.29 -1.82 -28.67
CA ALA A 253 17.56 -3.26 -28.76
C ALA A 253 18.80 -3.73 -27.96
N GLU A 254 19.61 -2.81 -27.44
CA GLU A 254 20.87 -3.12 -26.76
C GLU A 254 20.66 -3.20 -25.24
N GLN A 255 21.17 -4.27 -24.61
CA GLN A 255 21.29 -4.34 -23.15
C GLN A 255 22.52 -3.53 -22.72
N ILE A 256 22.31 -2.51 -21.90
CA ILE A 256 23.33 -1.53 -21.53
C ILE A 256 23.73 -1.58 -20.06
N ASP A 257 22.93 -2.23 -19.21
CA ASP A 257 23.21 -2.37 -17.78
C ASP A 257 22.47 -3.59 -17.18
N GLU A 258 22.88 -3.98 -15.98
CA GLU A 258 22.23 -5.04 -15.19
C GLU A 258 22.35 -4.74 -13.70
N ILE A 259 21.23 -4.84 -12.98
CA ILE A 259 21.21 -4.84 -11.51
C ILE A 259 20.98 -6.27 -11.06
N VAL A 260 21.93 -6.81 -10.28
CA VAL A 260 21.84 -8.14 -9.69
C VAL A 260 21.35 -8.01 -8.25
N GLY A 261 20.13 -8.48 -8.00
CA GLY A 261 19.55 -8.53 -6.66
C GLY A 261 20.03 -9.74 -5.85
N HIS A 262 19.80 -9.68 -4.54
CA HIS A 262 20.01 -10.82 -3.65
C HIS A 262 18.94 -11.90 -3.91
N GLN A 263 19.31 -13.18 -3.81
CA GLN A 263 18.38 -14.29 -4.09
C GLN A 263 17.15 -14.29 -3.18
N GLU A 264 17.34 -13.94 -1.91
CA GLU A 264 16.26 -13.88 -0.90
C GLU A 264 15.32 -12.67 -1.09
N LEU A 265 15.73 -11.68 -1.90
CA LEU A 265 14.94 -10.47 -2.17
C LEU A 265 14.81 -10.27 -3.67
N ALA A 266 14.39 -11.33 -4.37
CA ALA A 266 14.07 -11.25 -5.80
C ALA A 266 13.04 -10.11 -6.02
N PRO A 267 13.32 -9.18 -6.95
CA PRO A 267 12.38 -8.13 -7.29
C PRO A 267 11.14 -8.73 -7.97
N ILE A 268 10.02 -8.02 -7.91
CA ILE A 268 8.80 -8.33 -8.65
C ILE A 268 8.48 -7.14 -9.54
N LEU A 269 8.30 -7.37 -10.84
CA LEU A 269 7.83 -6.34 -11.77
C LEU A 269 6.31 -6.46 -11.90
N ALA A 270 5.58 -5.68 -11.10
CA ALA A 270 4.14 -5.74 -11.01
C ALA A 270 3.44 -5.22 -12.27
N ARG A 271 2.44 -5.97 -12.74
CA ARG A 271 1.65 -5.66 -13.94
C ARG A 271 0.19 -5.42 -13.58
N TRP A 272 -0.38 -4.34 -14.11
CA TRP A 272 -1.78 -4.01 -13.92
C TRP A 272 -2.49 -3.80 -15.26
N SER A 273 -3.78 -4.08 -15.27
CA SER A 273 -4.72 -3.89 -16.37
C SER A 273 -5.64 -2.72 -16.07
N ALA A 274 -6.09 -2.06 -17.15
CA ALA A 274 -6.96 -0.89 -17.11
C ALA A 274 -8.33 -1.14 -16.46
#